data_AF-A0A9E2XH02-F1
#
_entry.id   AF-A0A9E2XH02-F1
#
_cell.length_a   1.000
_cell.length_b   1.000
_cell.length_c   1.000
_cell.angle_alpha   90.00
_cell.angle_beta   90.00
_cell.angle_gamma   90.00
#
_symmetry.space_group_name_H-M   'P 1'
#
loop_
_entity.id
_entity.type
_entity.pdbx_description
1 polymer ?
#
loop_
_entity_poly.entity_id
_entity_poly.type
_entity_poly.pdbx_seq_one_letter_code
_entity_poly.pdbx_strand_id
1 'polypeptide(L)'
;MSPLEVAETNVSSPYVPSLQRTKGQPEPIAANGGLSYMSFDRDGDAGTAKALEDALAEIAGGESQRVIDMIDKAPPGPIKTRWGLAFRDYDECLKYIRESNSLKAPEGGLVLPLPYTVYERPSYSIVTSNA
;
A
#
# COMPACT_ATOMS: atom_id res chain seq x y z
N MET A 1 44.62 -0.97 -31.05
CA MET A 1 43.24 -1.47 -31.11
C MET A 1 42.60 -1.16 -29.77
N SER A 2 41.52 -0.37 -29.77
CA SER A 2 40.90 0.19 -28.55
C SER A 2 39.94 -0.83 -27.94
N PRO A 3 39.78 -0.94 -26.61
CA PRO A 3 38.98 -1.98 -25.94
C PRO A 3 37.45 -1.74 -25.99
N LEU A 4 36.96 -1.06 -27.03
CA LEU A 4 35.56 -0.67 -27.19
C LEU A 4 34.73 -1.71 -27.99
N GLU A 5 35.08 -2.99 -27.90
CA GLU A 5 34.09 -4.03 -28.23
C GLU A 5 33.18 -4.18 -27.00
N VAL A 6 32.10 -3.40 -27.04
CA VAL A 6 30.94 -3.52 -26.18
C VAL A 6 30.56 -4.99 -26.13
N ALA A 7 30.80 -5.62 -24.98
CA ALA A 7 30.21 -6.91 -24.70
C ALA A 7 28.70 -6.70 -24.80
N GLU A 8 28.08 -7.18 -25.87
CA GLU A 8 26.66 -7.46 -25.91
C GLU A 8 26.39 -8.53 -24.85
N THR A 9 26.29 -8.10 -23.60
CA THR A 9 25.68 -8.90 -22.55
C THR A 9 24.27 -9.16 -23.01
N ASN A 10 24.02 -10.37 -23.50
CA ASN A 10 22.67 -10.94 -23.61
C ASN A 10 22.03 -10.84 -22.22
N VAL A 11 21.33 -9.73 -21.96
CA VAL A 11 20.53 -9.58 -20.75
C VAL A 11 19.39 -10.55 -20.92
N SER A 12 19.54 -11.73 -20.32
CA SER A 12 18.49 -12.73 -20.28
C SER A 12 17.28 -12.08 -19.61
N SER A 13 16.15 -12.01 -20.32
CA SER A 13 14.91 -11.46 -19.78
C SER A 13 14.58 -12.17 -18.45
N PRO A 14 14.23 -11.43 -17.38
CA PRO A 14 13.88 -12.05 -16.11
C PRO A 14 12.68 -13.00 -16.30
N TYR A 15 12.68 -14.12 -15.58
CA TYR A 15 11.52 -14.99 -15.55
C TYR A 15 10.38 -14.28 -14.82
N VAL A 16 9.26 -14.07 -15.54
CA VAL A 16 8.04 -13.49 -15.01
C VAL A 16 6.92 -14.51 -15.14
N PRO A 17 6.31 -14.98 -14.04
CA PRO A 17 5.19 -15.89 -14.11
C PRO A 17 3.98 -15.20 -14.77
N SER A 18 3.25 -15.95 -15.59
CA SER A 18 1.99 -15.48 -16.14
C SER A 18 0.94 -15.29 -15.03
N LEU A 19 0.00 -14.36 -15.23
CA LEU A 19 -1.10 -14.16 -14.30
C LEU A 19 -1.96 -15.43 -14.22
N GLN A 20 -1.99 -16.05 -13.05
CA GLN A 20 -2.85 -17.20 -12.77
C GLN A 20 -4.07 -16.74 -11.97
N ARG A 21 -5.26 -17.17 -12.40
CA ARG A 21 -6.53 -16.87 -11.73
C ARG A 21 -7.35 -18.12 -11.53
N THR A 22 -7.96 -18.22 -10.34
CA THR A 22 -8.91 -19.30 -10.04
C THR A 22 -10.21 -19.04 -10.80
N LYS A 23 -10.76 -20.09 -11.43
CA LYS A 23 -12.03 -19.99 -12.18
C LYS A 23 -13.14 -19.47 -11.27
N GLY A 24 -13.81 -18.39 -11.70
CA GLY A 24 -14.89 -17.74 -10.95
C GLY A 24 -14.43 -16.63 -9.99
N GLN A 25 -13.12 -16.40 -9.84
CA GLN A 25 -12.60 -15.31 -9.02
C GLN A 25 -12.71 -13.95 -9.76
N PRO A 26 -13.14 -12.86 -9.09
CA PRO A 26 -13.12 -11.52 -9.67
C PRO A 26 -11.69 -11.07 -10.02
N GLU A 27 -11.57 -9.97 -10.76
CA GLU A 27 -10.24 -9.39 -11.03
C GLU A 27 -9.52 -9.06 -9.71
N PRO A 28 -8.19 -9.26 -9.64
CA PRO A 28 -7.42 -8.86 -8.47
C PRO A 28 -7.58 -7.36 -8.21
N ILE A 29 -7.88 -7.00 -6.97
CA ILE A 29 -7.75 -5.61 -6.51
C ILE A 29 -6.26 -5.42 -6.21
N ALA A 30 -5.46 -5.17 -7.24
CA ALA A 30 -4.02 -4.98 -7.15
C ALA A 30 -3.53 -4.05 -8.26
N ALA A 31 -2.40 -3.37 -8.00
CA ALA A 31 -1.69 -2.65 -9.05
C ALA A 31 -1.42 -3.58 -10.25
N ASN A 32 -1.51 -3.04 -11.47
CA ASN A 32 -1.24 -3.77 -12.71
C ASN A 32 -2.04 -5.08 -12.87
N GLY A 33 -3.24 -5.17 -12.28
CA GLY A 33 -4.07 -6.37 -12.35
C GLY A 33 -3.44 -7.60 -11.66
N GLY A 34 -2.51 -7.39 -10.73
CA GLY A 34 -1.79 -8.44 -10.01
C GLY A 34 -0.49 -8.89 -10.69
N LEU A 35 -0.09 -8.26 -11.79
CA LEU A 35 1.21 -8.49 -12.40
C LEU A 35 2.32 -7.79 -11.60
N SER A 36 3.47 -8.46 -11.50
CA SER A 36 4.70 -7.85 -10.96
C SER A 36 5.13 -6.66 -11.83
N TYR A 37 5.79 -5.66 -11.25
CA TYR A 37 6.45 -4.61 -12.03
C TYR A 37 7.48 -5.17 -13.01
N MET A 38 8.12 -6.31 -12.69
CA MET A 38 9.02 -7.01 -13.60
C MET A 38 8.37 -7.42 -14.93
N SER A 39 7.03 -7.56 -14.97
CA SER A 39 6.29 -7.79 -16.22
C SER A 39 6.38 -6.63 -17.22
N PHE A 40 6.83 -5.46 -16.76
CA PHE A 40 6.99 -4.23 -17.54
C PHE A 40 8.47 -3.85 -17.73
N ASP A 41 9.39 -4.80 -17.50
CA ASP A 41 10.83 -4.60 -17.70
C ASP A 41 11.14 -4.12 -19.13
N ARG A 42 11.90 -3.04 -19.21
CA ARG A 42 12.44 -2.49 -20.46
C ARG A 42 13.92 -2.27 -20.27
N ASP A 43 14.72 -2.83 -21.17
CA ASP A 43 16.17 -2.68 -21.18
C ASP A 43 16.86 -3.10 -19.84
N GLY A 44 16.23 -4.02 -19.09
CA GLY A 44 16.76 -4.55 -17.83
C GLY A 44 16.50 -3.64 -16.61
N ASP A 45 15.54 -2.72 -16.69
CA ASP A 45 15.15 -1.83 -15.59
C ASP A 45 14.28 -2.53 -14.52
N ALA A 46 13.91 -3.79 -14.73
CA ALA A 46 13.06 -4.60 -13.86
C ALA A 46 11.69 -3.96 -13.56
N GLY A 47 11.20 -3.09 -14.46
CA GLY A 47 9.94 -2.37 -14.33
C GLY A 47 10.00 -1.12 -13.46
N THR A 48 11.19 -0.65 -13.11
CA THR A 48 11.38 0.54 -12.27
C THR A 48 10.77 1.79 -12.89
N ALA A 49 10.87 1.96 -14.22
CA ALA A 49 10.24 3.09 -14.90
C ALA A 49 8.71 3.06 -14.74
N LYS A 50 8.10 1.87 -14.82
CA LYS A 50 6.66 1.71 -14.62
C LYS A 50 6.24 1.97 -13.18
N ALA A 51 7.02 1.50 -12.21
CA ALA A 51 6.77 1.80 -10.80
C ALA A 51 6.84 3.30 -10.49
N LEU A 52 7.80 4.00 -11.09
CA LEU A 52 7.94 5.45 -10.94
C LEU A 52 6.77 6.20 -11.60
N GLU A 53 6.35 5.79 -12.80
CA GLU A 53 5.18 6.35 -13.48
C GLU A 53 3.92 6.22 -12.60
N ASP A 54 3.64 5.03 -12.09
CA ASP A 54 2.48 4.78 -11.24
C ASP A 54 2.54 5.60 -9.94
N ALA A 55 3.71 5.72 -9.32
CA ALA A 55 3.91 6.55 -8.13
C ALA A 55 3.66 8.04 -8.41
N LEU A 56 4.12 8.56 -9.55
CA LEU A 56 3.85 9.94 -9.95
C LEU A 56 2.37 10.17 -10.27
N ALA A 57 1.71 9.20 -10.92
CA ALA A 57 0.28 9.25 -11.16
C ALA A 57 -0.52 9.23 -9.84
N GLU A 58 -0.08 8.46 -8.86
CA GLU A 58 -0.66 8.45 -7.51
C GLU A 58 -0.54 9.81 -6.83
N ILE A 59 0.65 10.43 -6.87
CA ILE A 59 0.88 11.77 -6.33
C ILE A 59 -0.03 12.79 -7.02
N ALA A 60 -0.10 12.74 -8.36
CA ALA A 60 -0.94 13.63 -9.16
C ALA A 60 -2.45 13.44 -8.88
N GLY A 61 -2.85 12.26 -8.39
CA GLY A 61 -4.23 11.97 -7.99
C GLY A 61 -4.73 12.80 -6.82
N GLY A 62 -3.85 13.47 -6.06
CA GLY A 62 -4.24 14.44 -5.03
C GLY A 62 -4.86 13.85 -3.76
N GLU A 63 -4.89 12.52 -3.64
CA GLU A 63 -5.48 11.83 -2.48
C GLU A 63 -4.78 12.21 -1.18
N SER A 64 -3.46 12.39 -1.22
CA SER A 64 -2.69 12.87 -0.07
C SER A 64 -3.15 14.26 0.38
N GLN A 65 -3.39 15.18 -0.55
CA GLN A 65 -3.90 16.51 -0.22
C GLN A 65 -5.33 16.44 0.33
N ARG A 66 -6.19 15.60 -0.25
CA ARG A 66 -7.55 15.37 0.26
C ARG A 66 -7.54 14.91 1.72
N VAL A 67 -6.64 13.99 2.07
CA VAL A 67 -6.53 13.47 3.43
C VAL A 67 -5.94 14.50 4.39
N ILE A 68 -4.93 15.27 3.96
CA ILE A 68 -4.40 16.40 4.74
C ILE A 68 -5.51 17.40 5.04
N ASP A 69 -6.24 17.84 4.02
CA ASP A 69 -7.37 18.77 4.17
C ASP A 69 -8.46 18.24 5.11
N MET A 70 -8.73 16.93 5.04
CA MET A 70 -9.70 16.26 5.90
C MET A 70 -9.25 16.26 7.37
N ILE A 71 -7.95 16.01 7.61
CA ILE A 71 -7.34 16.05 8.95
C ILE A 71 -7.37 17.48 9.51
N ASP A 72 -6.99 18.47 8.71
CA ASP A 72 -6.94 19.88 9.11
C ASP A 72 -8.32 20.46 9.44
N LYS A 73 -9.36 20.04 8.69
CA LYS A 73 -10.74 20.49 8.89
C LYS A 73 -11.50 19.68 9.93
N ALA A 74 -10.97 18.54 10.38
CA ALA A 74 -11.64 17.71 11.36
C ALA A 74 -11.79 18.46 12.69
N PRO A 75 -12.91 18.28 13.43
CA PRO A 75 -13.00 18.71 14.83
C PRO A 75 -12.07 17.86 15.70
N PRO A 76 -11.60 18.37 16.85
CA PRO A 76 -10.87 17.56 17.83
C PRO A 76 -11.70 16.33 18.22
N GLY A 77 -11.09 15.15 18.23
CA GLY A 77 -11.71 13.86 18.48
C GLY A 77 -11.66 12.90 17.28
N PRO A 78 -12.38 11.77 17.38
CA PRO A 78 -12.33 10.73 16.36
C PRO A 78 -12.86 11.21 15.00
N ILE A 79 -12.09 10.94 13.95
CA ILE A 79 -12.43 11.19 12.54
C ILE A 79 -13.14 9.95 11.99
N LYS A 80 -14.34 10.12 11.43
CA LYS A 80 -15.06 9.02 10.81
C LYS A 80 -14.53 8.75 9.41
N THR A 81 -14.01 7.56 9.20
CA THR A 81 -13.50 7.07 7.89
C THR A 81 -14.36 5.91 7.40
N ARG A 82 -14.13 5.46 6.16
CA ARG A 82 -14.72 4.24 5.59
C ARG A 82 -14.35 2.97 6.36
N TRP A 83 -13.21 2.97 7.06
CA TRP A 83 -12.69 1.81 7.80
C TRP A 83 -13.05 1.81 9.28
N GLY A 84 -13.61 2.92 9.79
CA GLY A 84 -13.97 3.08 11.19
C GLY A 84 -13.55 4.44 11.74
N LEU A 85 -13.48 4.53 13.06
CA LEU A 85 -12.95 5.73 13.73
C LEU A 85 -11.43 5.75 13.59
N ALA A 86 -10.91 6.86 13.09
CA ALA A 86 -9.49 7.15 13.02
C ALA A 86 -9.16 8.37 13.89
N PHE A 87 -7.88 8.56 14.19
CA PHE A 87 -7.39 9.65 15.04
C PHE A 87 -6.20 10.30 14.33
N ARG A 88 -5.96 11.58 14.61
CA ARG A 88 -4.85 12.31 13.95
C ARG A 88 -3.51 11.86 14.49
N ASP A 89 -3.47 11.66 15.79
CA ASP A 89 -2.29 11.24 16.52
C ASP A 89 -2.64 10.10 17.49
N TYR A 90 -1.57 9.48 17.99
CA TYR A 90 -1.67 8.36 18.91
C TYR A 90 -2.24 8.78 20.28
N ASP A 91 -1.96 10.00 20.73
CA ASP A 91 -2.38 10.50 22.04
C ASP A 91 -3.90 10.74 22.10
N GLU A 92 -4.49 11.25 21.01
CA GLU A 92 -5.92 11.44 20.82
C GLU A 92 -6.65 10.08 20.82
N CYS A 93 -6.05 9.07 20.18
CA CYS A 93 -6.55 7.70 20.21
C CYS A 93 -6.55 7.13 21.64
N LEU A 94 -5.41 7.25 22.35
CA LEU A 94 -5.30 6.79 23.74
C LEU A 94 -6.27 7.53 24.67
N LYS A 95 -6.42 8.85 24.48
CA LYS A 95 -7.37 9.67 25.23
C LYS A 95 -8.79 9.17 25.00
N TYR A 96 -9.19 8.95 23.75
CA TYR A 96 -10.50 8.39 23.42
C TYR A 96 -10.74 7.02 24.05
N ILE A 97 -9.76 6.12 24.02
CA ILE A 97 -9.88 4.79 24.65
C ILE A 97 -10.06 4.91 26.16
N ARG A 98 -9.26 5.76 26.81
CA ARG A 98 -9.34 6.00 28.26
C ARG A 98 -10.66 6.65 28.67
N GLU A 99 -11.15 7.62 27.91
CA GLU A 99 -12.38 8.36 28.21
C GLU A 99 -13.65 7.59 27.86
N SER A 100 -13.66 6.85 26.75
CA SER A 100 -14.84 6.11 26.31
C SER A 100 -15.14 4.90 27.19
N ASN A 101 -14.14 4.38 27.91
CA ASN A 101 -14.22 3.15 28.72
C ASN A 101 -14.90 1.97 27.98
N SER A 102 -14.86 2.03 26.64
CA SER A 102 -15.66 1.19 25.73
C SER A 102 -14.92 -0.10 25.38
N LEU A 103 -13.60 -0.13 25.60
CA LEU A 103 -12.75 -1.28 25.35
C LEU A 103 -12.28 -1.85 26.70
N LYS A 104 -12.79 -3.04 27.04
CA LYS A 104 -12.32 -3.80 28.20
C LYS A 104 -11.32 -4.83 27.73
N ALA A 105 -10.13 -4.82 28.31
CA ALA A 105 -9.17 -5.89 28.09
C ALA A 105 -9.71 -7.21 28.66
N PRO A 106 -9.63 -8.31 27.91
CA PRO A 106 -9.91 -9.63 28.47
C PRO A 106 -8.86 -9.98 29.54
N GLU A 107 -9.20 -10.90 30.45
CA GLU A 107 -8.28 -11.32 31.52
C GLU A 107 -6.97 -11.86 30.91
N GLY A 108 -5.83 -11.30 31.31
CA GLY A 108 -4.51 -11.61 30.75
C GLY A 108 -4.25 -11.09 29.33
N GLY A 109 -5.18 -10.33 28.74
CA GLY A 109 -5.04 -9.76 27.41
C GLY A 109 -4.74 -8.27 27.40
N LEU A 110 -4.43 -7.75 26.21
CA LEU A 110 -4.14 -6.34 25.97
C LEU A 110 -5.08 -5.81 24.90
N VAL A 111 -5.66 -4.63 25.15
CA VAL A 111 -6.33 -3.85 24.10
C VAL A 111 -5.31 -2.87 23.56
N LEU A 112 -4.97 -3.04 22.30
CA LEU A 112 -4.15 -2.09 21.56
C LEU A 112 -5.03 -1.37 20.55
N PRO A 113 -4.88 -0.03 20.39
CA PRO A 113 -5.40 0.61 19.21
C PRO A 113 -4.75 -0.03 17.98
N LEU A 114 -5.55 -0.45 16.99
CA LEU A 114 -4.96 -0.79 15.70
C LEU A 114 -4.30 0.46 15.12
N PRO A 115 -3.23 0.32 14.32
CA PRO A 115 -2.67 1.44 13.58
C PRO A 115 -3.73 1.93 12.57
N TYR A 116 -4.48 2.95 12.96
CA TYR A 116 -5.48 3.58 12.11
C TYR A 116 -4.85 4.77 11.44
N THR A 117 -4.30 4.57 10.25
CA THR A 117 -4.05 5.70 9.38
C THR A 117 -5.40 6.24 8.94
N VAL A 118 -5.63 7.54 9.12
CA VAL A 118 -6.76 8.28 8.50
C VAL A 118 -6.71 8.15 6.96
N TYR A 119 -5.54 7.76 6.45
CA TYR A 119 -5.31 7.41 5.06
C TYR A 119 -6.05 6.12 4.68
N GLU A 120 -7.17 6.27 3.99
CA GLU A 120 -8.08 5.19 3.64
C GLU A 120 -7.62 4.32 2.46
N ARG A 121 -6.34 4.38 2.08
CA ARG A 121 -5.86 3.59 0.96
C ARG A 121 -5.80 2.11 1.33
N PRO A 122 -6.17 1.21 0.41
CA PRO A 122 -5.85 -0.20 0.55
C PRO A 122 -4.33 -0.35 0.70
N SER A 123 -3.88 -0.82 1.85
CA SER A 123 -2.51 -1.28 2.03
C SER A 123 -2.42 -2.73 1.55
N TYR A 124 -1.64 -2.98 0.52
CA TYR A 124 -1.39 -4.33 0.05
C TYR A 124 -0.26 -4.96 0.85
N SER A 125 -0.50 -6.16 1.37
CA SER A 125 0.57 -7.02 1.91
C SER A 125 0.88 -8.09 0.88
N ILE A 126 2.17 -8.31 0.62
CA ILE A 126 2.63 -9.43 -0.20
C ILE A 126 2.57 -10.66 0.69
N VAL A 127 1.52 -11.46 0.54
CA VAL A 127 1.43 -12.76 1.21
C VAL A 127 1.88 -13.81 0.22
N THR A 128 2.95 -14.54 0.55
CA THR A 128 3.34 -15.72 -0.22
C THR A 128 2.22 -16.74 -0.16
N SER A 129 1.65 -17.10 -1.30
CA SER A 129 0.70 -18.20 -1.39
C SER A 129 1.43 -19.49 -0.99
N ASN A 130 0.98 -20.14 0.08
CA ASN A 130 1.35 -21.53 0.36
C ASN A 130 0.61 -22.40 -0.67
N ALA A 131 1.14 -22.48 -1.89
CA ALA A 131 0.77 -23.47 -2.90
C ALA A 131 1.77 -24.62 -2.85
#